data_AF-A0A7K0TVG8-F1
#
_entry.id   AF-A0A7K0TVG8-F1
#
_cell.length_a   1.000
_cell.length_b   1.000
_cell.length_c   1.000
_cell.angle_alpha   90.00
_cell.angle_beta   90.00
_cell.angle_gamma   90.00
#
_symmetry.space_group_name_H-M   'P 1'
#
loop_
_entity.id
_entity.type
_entity.pdbx_description
1 polymer ?
#
loop_
_entity_poly.entity_id
_entity_poly.type
_entity_poly.pdbx_seq_one_letter_code
_entity_poly.pdbx_strand_id
1 'polypeptide(L)'
;MSSPLSQISLAGTSVWLDDLSRKRLSDGSLLKLITEDNVVGVTTNPSIFNTAISNSDLYVSDIQRMKVQTVDEIITELTCSDVSQACDLFKEIFEKTGHQDGRISIEVDPRFARDTKATVNQGVELWRKINKPNLLIKVPATKEGLPAITQLIARGISVNVTLIFSVQRYREVLQAYADGVTQALINKLDVKEIYSVASFFISRIDSEVDKIIEANSPLRGTAAIANATMAYQSFIEFSN
;
A
#
# COMPACT_ATOMS: atom_id res chain seq x y z
N MET A 1 -3.62 0.62 31.28
CA MET A 1 -4.60 0.03 30.35
C MET A 1 -3.97 0.06 28.96
N SER A 2 -4.11 -1.00 28.15
CA SER A 2 -3.62 -0.99 26.76
C SER A 2 -4.41 0.01 25.91
N SER A 3 -3.72 0.74 25.03
CA SER A 3 -4.38 1.66 24.09
C SER A 3 -5.31 0.92 23.12
N PRO A 4 -6.31 1.56 22.50
CA PRO A 4 -7.17 0.91 21.51
C PRO A 4 -6.39 0.26 20.36
N LEU A 5 -5.31 0.91 19.88
CA LEU A 5 -4.46 0.36 18.83
C LEU A 5 -3.71 -0.88 19.30
N SER A 6 -3.21 -0.88 20.54
CA SER A 6 -2.60 -2.08 21.15
C SER A 6 -3.60 -3.24 21.24
N GLN A 7 -4.87 -2.97 21.55
CA GLN A 7 -5.92 -4.02 21.59
C GLN A 7 -6.21 -4.59 20.20
N ILE A 8 -6.21 -3.75 19.15
CA ILE A 8 -6.36 -4.19 17.75
C ILE A 8 -5.19 -5.09 17.32
N SER A 9 -3.96 -4.68 17.64
CA SER A 9 -2.76 -5.48 17.34
C SER A 9 -2.78 -6.83 18.07
N LEU A 10 -3.15 -6.85 19.35
CA LEU A 10 -3.29 -8.09 20.13
C LEU A 10 -4.39 -9.02 19.59
N ALA A 11 -5.40 -8.47 18.91
CA ALA A 11 -6.45 -9.24 18.25
C ALA A 11 -6.01 -9.80 16.88
N GLY A 12 -4.77 -9.57 16.44
CA GLY A 12 -4.21 -10.09 15.20
C GLY A 12 -4.35 -9.17 13.98
N THR A 13 -4.68 -7.89 14.19
CA THR A 13 -4.74 -6.89 13.10
C THR A 13 -3.58 -5.89 13.22
N SER A 14 -2.66 -5.92 12.26
CA SER A 14 -1.57 -4.94 12.18
C SER A 14 -2.10 -3.53 11.84
N VAL A 15 -1.59 -2.51 12.52
CA VAL A 15 -2.01 -1.12 12.36
C VAL A 15 -0.98 -0.38 11.52
N TRP A 16 -1.38 0.14 10.37
CA TRP A 16 -0.51 0.92 9.48
C TRP A 16 -1.01 2.37 9.39
N LEU A 17 -0.09 3.30 9.17
CA LEU A 17 -0.39 4.71 8.97
C LEU A 17 -0.65 5.01 7.48
N ASP A 18 -1.81 5.58 7.15
CA ASP A 18 -2.12 6.06 5.78
C ASP A 18 -1.73 7.53 5.59
N ASP A 19 -0.44 7.82 5.80
CA ASP A 19 0.17 9.14 5.68
C ASP A 19 1.70 9.01 5.67
N LEU A 20 2.39 9.85 4.89
CA LEU A 20 3.84 10.02 4.97
C LEU A 20 4.21 11.42 4.51
N SER A 21 5.04 12.09 5.31
CA SER A 21 5.65 13.37 4.93
C SER A 21 7.06 13.47 5.50
N ARG A 22 7.90 14.27 4.84
CA ARG A 22 9.25 14.58 5.32
C ARG A 22 9.28 15.21 6.72
N LYS A 23 8.23 15.95 7.06
CA LYS A 23 8.05 16.46 8.42
C LYS A 23 7.98 15.32 9.44
N ARG A 24 7.13 14.32 9.21
CA ARG A 24 6.99 13.16 10.13
C ARG A 24 8.26 12.34 10.28
N LEU A 25 9.05 12.27 9.21
CA LEU A 25 10.34 11.59 9.19
C LEU A 25 11.40 12.34 10.03
N SER A 26 11.34 13.67 10.07
CA SER A 26 12.38 14.51 10.68
C SER A 26 12.06 15.00 12.09
N ASP A 27 10.78 15.15 12.45
CA ASP A 27 10.37 15.68 13.76
C ASP A 27 10.12 14.61 14.83
N GLY A 28 10.36 13.34 14.50
CA GLY A 28 10.18 12.20 15.40
C GLY A 28 8.73 11.75 15.59
N SER A 29 7.74 12.41 14.96
CA SER A 29 6.34 12.02 15.12
C SER A 29 6.03 10.64 14.54
N LEU A 30 6.69 10.21 13.46
CA LEU A 30 6.54 8.83 12.96
C LEU A 30 7.13 7.81 13.94
N LEU A 31 8.31 8.10 14.51
CA LEU A 31 8.93 7.24 15.51
C LEU A 31 8.05 7.10 16.76
N LYS A 32 7.37 8.19 17.16
CA LYS A 32 6.40 8.16 18.25
C LYS A 32 5.23 7.21 17.94
N LEU A 33 4.65 7.29 16.75
CA LEU A 33 3.57 6.37 16.33
C LEU A 33 4.01 4.90 16.35
N ILE A 34 5.25 4.65 15.93
CA ILE A 34 5.83 3.31 15.96
C ILE A 34 5.97 2.79 17.40
N THR A 35 6.55 3.60 18.29
CA THR A 35 6.96 3.17 19.63
C THR A 35 5.83 3.21 20.67
N GLU A 36 4.87 4.11 20.50
CA GLU A 36 3.78 4.35 21.47
C GLU A 36 2.42 3.83 20.98
N ASP A 37 2.17 3.83 19.66
CA ASP A 37 0.84 3.60 19.08
C ASP A 37 0.72 2.29 18.27
N ASN A 38 1.73 1.41 18.33
CA ASN A 38 1.75 0.10 17.63
C ASN A 38 1.61 0.22 16.10
N VAL A 39 2.05 1.33 15.51
CA VAL A 39 2.11 1.46 14.05
C VAL A 39 3.26 0.64 13.51
N VAL A 40 2.95 -0.29 12.61
CA VAL A 40 3.91 -1.27 12.06
C VAL A 40 4.05 -1.24 10.54
N GLY A 41 3.45 -0.25 9.87
CA GLY A 41 3.64 -0.02 8.44
C GLY A 41 3.10 1.33 8.01
N VAL A 42 3.39 1.71 6.76
CA VAL A 42 2.97 2.99 6.17
C VAL A 42 2.49 2.81 4.74
N THR A 43 1.40 3.49 4.39
CA THR A 43 0.95 3.62 3.00
C THR A 43 1.03 5.05 2.52
N THR A 44 1.42 5.21 1.25
CA THR A 44 1.33 6.48 0.55
C THR A 44 0.35 6.38 -0.62
N ASN A 45 0.02 7.53 -1.18
CA ASN A 45 -0.70 7.69 -2.44
C ASN A 45 -0.40 9.10 -2.99
N PRO A 46 -0.74 9.40 -4.26
CA PRO A 46 -0.45 10.70 -4.86
C PRO A 46 -1.06 11.89 -4.11
N SER A 47 -2.25 11.74 -3.51
CA SER A 47 -2.88 12.82 -2.74
C SER A 47 -2.12 13.14 -1.45
N ILE A 48 -1.62 12.12 -0.74
CA ILE A 48 -0.76 12.28 0.44
C ILE A 48 0.49 13.08 0.08
N PHE A 49 1.19 12.70 -0.99
CA PHE A 49 2.41 13.40 -1.41
C PHE A 49 2.13 14.80 -1.95
N ASN A 50 1.04 15.01 -2.69
CA ASN A 50 0.64 16.34 -3.14
C ASN A 50 0.47 17.28 -1.94
N THR A 51 -0.23 16.83 -0.89
CA THR A 51 -0.40 17.61 0.34
C THR A 51 0.92 17.81 1.10
N ALA A 52 1.75 16.77 1.20
CA ALA A 52 3.04 16.86 1.91
C ALA A 52 4.01 17.83 1.25
N ILE A 53 4.14 17.77 -0.08
CA ILE A 53 5.09 18.58 -0.85
C ILE A 53 4.60 20.02 -0.98
N SER A 54 3.32 20.24 -1.29
CA SER A 54 2.80 21.59 -1.55
C SER A 54 2.73 22.47 -0.30
N ASN A 55 2.70 21.88 0.90
CA ASN A 55 2.54 22.59 2.17
C ASN A 55 3.79 22.57 3.04
N SER A 56 4.98 22.33 2.48
CA SER A 56 6.20 22.22 3.27
C SER A 56 7.45 22.79 2.58
N ASP A 57 8.15 23.68 3.28
CA ASP A 57 9.44 24.21 2.85
C ASP A 57 10.58 23.17 2.88
N LEU A 58 10.35 21.99 3.49
CA LEU A 58 11.34 20.91 3.62
C LEU A 58 11.74 20.28 2.27
N TYR A 59 11.00 20.56 1.20
CA TYR A 59 11.29 20.08 -0.15
C TYR A 59 11.98 21.12 -1.03
N VAL A 60 11.98 22.40 -0.63
CA VAL A 60 12.43 23.53 -1.48
C VAL A 60 13.89 23.37 -1.93
N SER A 61 14.78 23.02 -1.00
CA SER A 61 16.22 22.90 -1.32
C SER A 61 16.51 21.78 -2.32
N ASP A 62 15.80 20.65 -2.23
CA ASP A 62 15.94 19.53 -3.17
C ASP A 62 15.37 19.88 -4.54
N ILE A 63 14.19 20.51 -4.57
CA ILE A 63 13.58 21.00 -5.82
C ILE A 63 14.51 21.98 -6.54
N GLN A 64 15.13 22.91 -5.80
CA GLN A 64 16.08 23.88 -6.38
C GLN A 64 17.34 23.21 -6.95
N ARG A 65 17.85 22.15 -6.30
CA ARG A 65 18.99 21.36 -6.81
C ARG A 65 18.64 20.62 -8.10
N MET A 66 17.37 20.24 -8.25
CA MET A 66 16.85 19.46 -9.37
C MET A 66 16.18 20.31 -10.46
N LYS A 67 16.36 21.64 -10.46
CA LYS A 67 15.65 22.59 -11.34
C LYS A 67 15.76 22.34 -12.86
N VAL A 68 16.69 21.50 -13.30
CA VAL A 68 16.89 21.14 -14.72
C VAL A 68 16.16 19.85 -15.11
N GLN A 69 15.64 19.09 -14.14
CA GLN A 69 14.86 17.88 -14.35
C GLN A 69 13.40 18.22 -14.65
N THR A 70 12.69 17.26 -15.21
CA THR A 70 11.24 17.34 -15.39
C THR A 70 10.50 17.26 -14.05
N VAL A 71 9.27 17.74 -14.02
CA VAL A 71 8.42 17.68 -12.81
C VAL A 71 8.23 16.24 -12.34
N ASP A 72 8.02 15.30 -13.27
CA ASP A 72 7.80 13.89 -12.94
C ASP A 72 9.06 13.25 -12.33
N GLU A 73 10.25 13.60 -12.81
CA GLU A 73 11.53 13.15 -12.24
C GLU A 73 11.74 13.72 -10.82
N ILE A 74 11.43 15.00 -10.60
CA ILE A 74 11.54 15.64 -9.29
C ILE A 74 10.59 14.96 -8.29
N ILE A 75 9.32 14.78 -8.65
CA ILE A 75 8.33 14.11 -7.79
C ILE A 75 8.78 12.69 -7.47
N THR A 76 9.25 11.95 -8.48
CA THR A 76 9.77 10.58 -8.30
C THR A 76 10.95 10.56 -7.32
N GLU A 77 11.91 11.48 -7.45
CA GLU A 77 13.05 11.57 -6.53
C GLU A 77 12.61 11.88 -5.09
N LEU A 78 11.77 12.90 -4.90
CA LEU A 78 11.33 13.31 -3.57
C LEU A 78 10.56 12.19 -2.86
N THR A 79 9.62 11.57 -3.56
CA THR A 79 8.77 10.50 -3.00
C THR A 79 9.55 9.22 -2.74
N CYS A 80 10.46 8.83 -3.64
CA CYS A 80 11.34 7.67 -3.41
C CYS A 80 12.29 7.91 -2.23
N SER A 81 12.82 9.12 -2.06
CA SER A 81 13.69 9.46 -0.94
C SER A 81 12.96 9.36 0.40
N ASP A 82 11.75 9.91 0.49
CA ASP A 82 10.94 9.85 1.72
C ASP A 82 10.53 8.39 2.04
N VAL A 83 10.14 7.61 1.03
CA VAL A 83 9.81 6.18 1.21
C VAL A 83 11.04 5.37 1.61
N SER A 84 12.21 5.63 1.03
CA SER A 84 13.46 4.95 1.39
C SER A 84 13.84 5.19 2.85
N GLN A 85 13.70 6.44 3.32
CA GLN A 85 13.91 6.78 4.74
C GLN A 85 12.88 6.11 5.65
N ALA A 86 11.61 6.05 5.25
CA ALA A 86 10.60 5.32 6.00
C ALA A 86 10.93 3.82 6.07
N CYS A 87 11.38 3.21 4.97
CA CYS A 87 11.81 1.81 4.96
C CYS A 87 12.94 1.56 5.98
N ASP A 88 13.91 2.48 6.09
CA ASP A 88 14.98 2.38 7.08
C ASP A 88 14.48 2.48 8.52
N LEU A 89 13.52 3.37 8.79
CA LEU A 89 12.91 3.50 10.13
C LEU A 89 12.14 2.25 10.56
N PHE A 90 11.52 1.53 9.62
CA PHE A 90 10.73 0.32 9.91
C PHE A 90 11.53 -0.99 9.81
N LYS A 91 12.84 -0.93 9.54
CA LYS A 91 13.68 -2.11 9.33
C LYS A 91 13.67 -3.07 10.53
N GLU A 92 13.72 -2.56 11.76
CA GLU A 92 13.72 -3.39 12.95
C GLU A 92 12.41 -4.18 13.12
N ILE A 93 11.27 -3.56 12.79
CA ILE A 93 9.96 -4.22 12.82
C ILE A 93 9.88 -5.29 11.74
N PHE A 94 10.36 -4.95 10.54
CA PHE A 94 10.43 -5.87 9.41
C PHE A 94 11.21 -7.14 9.79
N GLU A 95 12.39 -7.01 10.39
CA GLU A 95 13.19 -8.15 10.84
C GLU A 95 12.52 -8.94 11.98
N LYS A 96 12.00 -8.26 13.01
CA LYS A 96 11.39 -8.91 14.19
C LYS A 96 10.10 -9.67 13.88
N THR A 97 9.35 -9.24 12.87
CA THR A 97 8.07 -9.85 12.48
C THR A 97 8.23 -10.93 11.42
N GLY A 98 9.47 -11.34 11.12
CA GLY A 98 9.73 -12.31 10.05
C GLY A 98 9.26 -11.80 8.69
N HIS A 99 9.45 -10.51 8.45
CA HIS A 99 9.13 -9.80 7.21
C HIS A 99 7.63 -9.58 6.97
N GLN A 100 6.74 -9.91 7.91
CA GLN A 100 5.29 -9.69 7.74
C GLN A 100 4.93 -8.20 7.77
N ASP A 101 5.43 -7.48 8.76
CA ASP A 101 5.19 -6.05 8.95
C ASP A 101 6.46 -5.24 8.68
N GLY A 102 6.50 -3.97 9.09
CA GLY A 102 7.57 -3.03 8.79
C GLY A 102 7.54 -2.56 7.34
N ARG A 103 6.38 -2.67 6.68
CA ARG A 103 6.22 -2.47 5.23
C ARG A 103 5.83 -1.04 4.88
N ILE A 104 6.40 -0.53 3.79
CA ILE A 104 6.12 0.82 3.27
C ILE A 104 5.65 0.73 1.84
N SER A 105 4.52 1.34 1.51
CA SER A 105 3.95 1.31 0.16
C SER A 105 4.19 2.61 -0.61
N ILE A 106 4.64 2.50 -1.87
CA ILE A 106 4.66 3.59 -2.86
C ILE A 106 3.79 3.24 -4.06
N GLU A 107 2.94 4.16 -4.51
CA GLU A 107 2.02 3.92 -5.63
C GLU A 107 2.66 4.24 -6.97
N VAL A 108 2.39 3.37 -7.97
CA VAL A 108 2.66 3.70 -9.38
C VAL A 108 1.81 4.91 -9.80
N ASP A 109 2.18 5.52 -10.92
CA ASP A 109 1.44 6.64 -11.49
C ASP A 109 0.01 6.22 -11.86
N PRO A 110 -1.02 6.88 -11.31
CA PRO A 110 -2.41 6.58 -11.62
C PRO A 110 -2.76 6.70 -13.11
N ARG A 111 -2.02 7.48 -13.89
CA ARG A 111 -2.20 7.60 -15.35
C ARG A 111 -1.97 6.25 -16.06
N PHE A 112 -1.19 5.35 -15.46
CA PHE A 112 -0.93 4.00 -15.98
C PHE A 112 -1.92 2.95 -15.50
N ALA A 113 -2.94 3.31 -14.71
CA ALA A 113 -3.89 2.34 -14.14
C ALA A 113 -4.63 1.47 -15.18
N ARG A 114 -4.64 1.86 -16.46
CA ARG A 114 -5.20 1.07 -17.58
C ARG A 114 -4.14 0.62 -18.60
N ASP A 115 -2.87 0.67 -18.23
CA ASP A 115 -1.75 0.20 -19.05
C ASP A 115 -0.89 -0.76 -18.21
N THR A 116 -1.09 -2.06 -18.46
CA THR A 116 -0.35 -3.13 -17.79
C THR A 116 1.16 -2.97 -17.97
N LYS A 117 1.63 -2.64 -19.17
CA LYS A 117 3.06 -2.59 -19.48
C LYS A 117 3.72 -1.39 -18.79
N ALA A 118 3.09 -0.22 -18.86
CA ALA A 118 3.59 0.96 -18.18
C ALA A 118 3.60 0.77 -16.65
N THR A 119 2.55 0.17 -16.09
CA THR A 119 2.47 -0.16 -14.66
C THR A 119 3.60 -1.09 -14.23
N VAL A 120 3.85 -2.19 -14.96
CA VAL A 120 4.94 -3.13 -14.65
C VAL A 120 6.30 -2.45 -14.75
N ASN A 121 6.53 -1.68 -15.81
CA ASN A 121 7.82 -1.00 -16.01
C ASN A 121 8.12 -0.03 -14.87
N GLN A 122 7.15 0.81 -14.49
CA GLN A 122 7.34 1.75 -13.41
C GLN A 122 7.45 1.06 -12.05
N GLY A 123 6.68 0.00 -11.79
CA GLY A 123 6.81 -0.79 -10.57
C GLY A 123 8.22 -1.37 -10.39
N VAL A 124 8.81 -1.90 -11.47
CA VAL A 124 10.21 -2.38 -11.48
C VAL A 124 11.20 -1.24 -11.27
N GLU A 125 10.97 -0.08 -11.88
CA GLU A 125 11.82 1.11 -11.71
C GLU A 125 11.83 1.59 -10.27
N LEU A 126 10.66 1.80 -9.66
CA LEU A 126 10.52 2.23 -8.26
C LEU A 126 11.15 1.21 -7.31
N TRP A 127 10.93 -0.09 -7.54
CA TRP A 127 11.53 -1.15 -6.73
C TRP A 127 13.06 -1.08 -6.75
N ARG A 128 13.66 -0.94 -7.94
CA ARG A 128 15.11 -0.83 -8.11
C ARG A 128 15.68 0.47 -7.55
N LYS A 129 14.95 1.58 -7.71
CA LYS A 129 15.39 2.90 -7.26
C LYS A 129 15.44 2.98 -5.74
N ILE A 130 14.38 2.51 -5.06
CA ILE A 130 14.31 2.54 -3.59
C ILE A 130 15.20 1.44 -2.99
N ASN A 131 15.20 0.25 -3.59
CA ASN A 131 16.09 -0.86 -3.22
C ASN A 131 16.05 -1.21 -1.71
N LYS A 132 14.84 -1.38 -1.17
CA LYS A 132 14.59 -1.78 0.22
C LYS A 132 13.71 -3.04 0.25
N PRO A 133 14.04 -4.08 1.04
CA PRO A 133 13.31 -5.35 1.04
C PRO A 133 11.89 -5.25 1.62
N ASN A 134 11.65 -4.24 2.47
CA ASN A 134 10.36 -3.96 3.09
C ASN A 134 9.45 -3.00 2.28
N LEU A 135 9.82 -2.69 1.05
CA LEU A 135 8.99 -1.91 0.13
C LEU A 135 7.79 -2.74 -0.36
N LEU A 136 6.69 -2.07 -0.67
CA LEU A 136 5.57 -2.57 -1.46
C LEU A 136 5.31 -1.62 -2.62
N ILE A 137 5.22 -2.16 -3.84
CA ILE A 137 4.72 -1.39 -4.99
C ILE A 137 3.20 -1.43 -4.95
N LYS A 138 2.56 -0.28 -4.83
CA LYS A 138 1.11 -0.16 -4.75
C LYS A 138 0.52 -0.04 -6.15
N VAL A 139 -0.38 -0.97 -6.51
CA VAL A 139 -0.95 -1.11 -7.86
C VAL A 139 -2.48 -1.20 -7.76
N PRO A 140 -3.24 -0.39 -8.51
CA PRO A 140 -4.69 -0.44 -8.47
C PRO A 140 -5.24 -1.73 -9.11
N ALA A 141 -6.29 -2.30 -8.49
CA ALA A 141 -6.97 -3.51 -8.95
C ALA A 141 -7.94 -3.25 -10.12
N THR A 142 -7.49 -2.52 -11.14
CA THR A 142 -8.20 -2.43 -12.42
C THR A 142 -8.06 -3.76 -13.19
N LYS A 143 -8.80 -3.92 -14.28
CA LYS A 143 -8.68 -5.13 -15.13
C LYS A 143 -7.25 -5.27 -15.68
N GLU A 144 -6.62 -4.15 -16.03
CA GLU A 144 -5.26 -4.07 -16.55
C GLU A 144 -4.20 -4.11 -15.44
N GLY A 145 -4.57 -3.74 -14.21
CA GLY A 145 -3.72 -3.83 -13.03
C GLY A 145 -3.52 -5.26 -12.54
N LEU A 146 -4.53 -6.13 -12.66
CA LEU A 146 -4.41 -7.56 -12.29
C LEU A 146 -3.22 -8.28 -12.96
N PRO A 147 -3.07 -8.27 -14.30
CA PRO A 147 -1.91 -8.89 -14.92
C PRO A 147 -0.60 -8.16 -14.59
N ALA A 148 -0.63 -6.88 -14.22
CA ALA A 148 0.56 -6.16 -13.75
C ALA A 148 1.00 -6.65 -12.36
N ILE A 149 0.05 -6.87 -11.45
CA ILE A 149 0.26 -7.44 -10.11
C ILE A 149 0.93 -8.81 -10.23
N THR A 150 0.34 -9.71 -11.03
CA THR A 150 0.92 -11.04 -11.30
C THR A 150 2.36 -10.95 -11.80
N GLN A 151 2.62 -10.06 -12.77
CA GLN A 151 3.94 -9.89 -13.36
C GLN A 151 4.98 -9.32 -12.39
N LEU A 152 4.61 -8.38 -11.53
CA LEU A 152 5.51 -7.84 -10.51
C LEU A 152 5.87 -8.91 -9.47
N ILE A 153 4.86 -9.62 -8.96
CA ILE A 153 5.05 -10.73 -8.02
C ILE A 153 5.91 -11.84 -8.62
N ALA A 154 5.70 -12.20 -9.90
CA ALA A 154 6.52 -13.18 -10.62
C ALA A 154 8.01 -12.79 -10.74
N ARG A 155 8.34 -11.50 -10.54
CA ARG A 155 9.70 -10.94 -10.50
C ARG A 155 10.26 -10.81 -9.07
N GLY A 156 9.54 -11.30 -8.06
CA GLY A 156 9.92 -11.19 -6.66
C GLY A 156 9.61 -9.83 -6.03
N ILE A 157 8.78 -9.01 -6.66
CA ILE A 157 8.41 -7.68 -6.16
C ILE A 157 7.17 -7.82 -5.29
N SER A 158 7.26 -7.34 -4.06
CA SER A 158 6.13 -7.32 -3.12
C SER A 158 5.16 -6.18 -3.47
N VAL A 159 3.85 -6.45 -3.40
CA VAL A 159 2.81 -5.57 -3.98
C VAL A 159 1.72 -5.20 -2.94
N ASN A 160 1.33 -3.94 -2.89
CA ASN A 160 0.10 -3.51 -2.22
C ASN A 160 -1.00 -3.32 -3.27
N VAL A 161 -1.95 -4.25 -3.35
CA VAL A 161 -3.05 -4.12 -4.30
C VAL A 161 -4.08 -3.15 -3.74
N THR A 162 -4.39 -2.06 -4.46
CA THR A 162 -5.28 -0.98 -4.00
C THR A 162 -6.57 -0.87 -4.83
N LEU A 163 -7.50 -0.01 -4.40
CA LEU A 163 -8.78 0.26 -5.06
C LEU A 163 -9.67 -0.99 -5.24
N ILE A 164 -9.73 -1.84 -4.21
CA ILE A 164 -10.62 -3.00 -4.18
C ILE A 164 -11.92 -2.62 -3.47
N PHE A 165 -13.06 -2.73 -4.16
CA PHE A 165 -14.37 -2.32 -3.64
C PHE A 165 -15.41 -3.45 -3.60
N SER A 166 -15.16 -4.57 -4.28
CA SER A 166 -16.11 -5.67 -4.38
C SER A 166 -15.44 -7.01 -4.08
N VAL A 167 -16.21 -7.94 -3.51
CA VAL A 167 -15.77 -9.32 -3.28
C VAL A 167 -15.35 -10.00 -4.59
N GLN A 168 -16.04 -9.73 -5.69
CA GLN A 168 -15.65 -10.25 -7.00
C GLN A 168 -14.24 -9.80 -7.38
N ARG A 169 -13.95 -8.49 -7.31
CA ARG A 169 -12.61 -7.98 -7.62
C ARG A 169 -11.57 -8.53 -6.64
N TYR A 170 -11.92 -8.69 -5.37
CA TYR A 170 -11.04 -9.28 -4.38
C TYR A 170 -10.63 -10.72 -4.73
N ARG A 171 -11.57 -11.57 -5.18
CA ARG A 171 -11.24 -12.92 -5.66
C ARG A 171 -10.31 -12.92 -6.87
N GLU A 172 -10.52 -11.99 -7.81
CA GLU A 172 -9.61 -11.81 -8.94
C GLU A 172 -8.20 -11.38 -8.50
N VAL A 173 -8.10 -10.58 -7.43
CA VAL A 173 -6.81 -10.20 -6.82
C VAL A 173 -6.13 -11.39 -6.16
N LEU A 174 -6.88 -12.24 -5.43
CA LEU A 174 -6.33 -13.47 -4.84
C LEU A 174 -5.76 -14.40 -5.92
N GLN A 175 -6.48 -14.57 -7.04
CA GLN A 175 -5.98 -15.35 -8.17
C GLN A 175 -4.73 -14.72 -8.79
N ALA A 176 -4.73 -13.41 -9.04
CA ALA A 176 -3.57 -12.71 -9.62
C ALA A 176 -2.32 -12.84 -8.75
N TYR A 177 -2.47 -12.81 -7.43
CA TYR A 177 -1.39 -13.07 -6.47
C TYR A 177 -0.89 -14.52 -6.59
N ALA A 178 -1.81 -15.50 -6.54
CA ALA A 178 -1.47 -16.92 -6.62
C ALA A 178 -0.75 -17.29 -7.93
N ASP A 179 -1.21 -16.75 -9.06
CA ASP A 179 -0.56 -16.91 -10.36
C ASP A 179 0.86 -16.31 -10.35
N GLY A 180 1.02 -15.14 -9.72
CA GLY A 180 2.30 -14.46 -9.60
C GLY A 180 3.31 -15.25 -8.77
N VAL A 181 2.88 -15.78 -7.63
CA VAL A 181 3.70 -16.66 -6.76
C VAL A 181 4.05 -17.95 -7.49
N THR A 182 3.11 -18.54 -8.22
CA THR A 182 3.36 -19.75 -9.03
C THR A 182 4.43 -19.50 -10.09
N GLN A 183 4.38 -18.35 -10.79
CA GLN A 183 5.43 -17.97 -11.73
C GLN A 183 6.77 -17.68 -11.04
N ALA A 184 6.77 -17.07 -9.86
CA ALA A 184 7.98 -16.84 -9.08
C ALA A 184 8.65 -18.18 -8.68
N LEU A 185 7.87 -19.19 -8.30
CA LEU A 185 8.35 -20.55 -8.04
C LEU A 185 9.00 -21.18 -9.28
N ILE A 186 8.34 -21.07 -10.44
CA ILE A 186 8.90 -21.55 -11.72
C ILE A 186 10.22 -20.84 -12.05
N ASN A 187 10.31 -19.54 -11.74
CA ASN A 187 11.51 -18.72 -11.88
C ASN A 187 12.58 -18.98 -10.80
N LYS A 188 12.33 -19.93 -9.88
CA LYS A 188 13.23 -20.31 -8.77
C LYS A 188 13.54 -19.16 -7.80
N LEU A 189 12.60 -18.23 -7.64
CA LEU A 189 12.69 -17.18 -6.64
C LEU A 189 12.28 -17.72 -5.26
N ASP A 190 12.84 -17.13 -4.20
CA ASP A 190 12.39 -17.44 -2.85
C ASP A 190 11.05 -16.75 -2.57
N VAL A 191 9.97 -17.50 -2.68
CA VAL A 191 8.62 -16.97 -2.50
C VAL A 191 8.29 -16.60 -1.05
N LYS A 192 9.11 -17.02 -0.08
CA LYS A 192 8.95 -16.59 1.32
C LYS A 192 9.25 -15.11 1.51
N GLU A 193 9.98 -14.51 0.58
CA GLU A 193 10.33 -13.09 0.58
C GLU A 193 9.32 -12.23 -0.21
N ILE A 194 8.32 -12.86 -0.84
CA ILE A 194 7.30 -12.16 -1.63
C ILE A 194 6.06 -11.96 -0.77
N TYR A 195 5.71 -10.69 -0.53
CA TYR A 195 4.58 -10.32 0.29
C TYR A 195 3.58 -9.50 -0.52
N SER A 196 2.31 -9.64 -0.16
CA SER A 196 1.25 -8.83 -0.74
C SER A 196 0.20 -8.50 0.29
N VAL A 197 -0.34 -7.29 0.21
CA VAL A 197 -1.58 -6.91 0.91
C VAL A 197 -2.63 -6.51 -0.12
N ALA A 198 -3.89 -6.63 0.25
CA ALA A 198 -5.03 -6.28 -0.59
C ALA A 198 -5.88 -5.22 0.12
N SER A 199 -5.64 -3.95 -0.20
CA SER A 199 -6.30 -2.79 0.38
C SER A 199 -7.77 -2.71 -0.08
N PHE A 200 -8.65 -3.32 0.69
CA PHE A 200 -10.09 -3.33 0.51
C PHE A 200 -10.74 -2.10 1.16
N PHE A 201 -11.43 -1.29 0.37
CA PHE A 201 -11.95 0.01 0.82
C PHE A 201 -13.25 -0.17 1.62
N ILE A 202 -13.39 0.61 2.70
CA ILE A 202 -14.56 0.58 3.59
C ILE A 202 -15.43 1.82 3.40
N SER A 203 -15.00 2.99 3.92
CA SER A 203 -15.84 4.19 4.05
C SER A 203 -16.47 4.70 2.75
N ARG A 204 -15.81 4.49 1.60
CA ARG A 204 -16.34 4.88 0.28
C ARG A 204 -17.59 4.11 -0.12
N ILE A 205 -17.76 2.88 0.37
CA ILE A 205 -18.93 2.05 0.05
C ILE A 205 -20.16 2.61 0.74
N ASP A 206 -20.11 2.82 2.06
CA ASP A 206 -21.25 3.40 2.79
C ASP A 206 -21.57 4.80 2.27
N SER A 207 -20.55 5.61 1.93
CA SER A 207 -20.76 6.95 1.34
C SER A 207 -21.60 6.92 0.06
N GLU A 208 -21.51 5.86 -0.75
CA GLU A 208 -22.30 5.71 -1.97
C GLU A 208 -23.63 4.99 -1.74
N VAL A 209 -23.62 3.89 -0.99
CA VAL A 209 -24.82 3.07 -0.71
C VAL A 209 -25.83 3.85 0.12
N ASP A 210 -25.38 4.62 1.10
CA ASP A 210 -26.28 5.38 1.96
C ASP A 210 -27.02 6.51 1.23
N LYS A 211 -26.61 6.90 0.01
CA LYS A 211 -27.36 7.89 -0.79
C LYS A 211 -28.69 7.36 -1.30
N ILE A 212 -28.82 6.04 -1.45
CA ILE A 212 -30.03 5.38 -1.96
C ILE A 212 -30.86 4.69 -0.87
N ILE A 213 -30.41 4.77 0.39
CA ILE A 213 -31.10 4.24 1.57
C ILE A 213 -31.81 5.40 2.29
N GLU A 214 -33.05 5.18 2.74
CA GLU A 214 -33.79 6.16 3.55
C GLU A 214 -32.99 6.61 4.79
N ALA A 215 -33.07 7.89 5.14
CA ALA A 215 -32.25 8.50 6.19
C ALA A 215 -32.39 7.84 7.57
N ASN A 216 -33.57 7.29 7.89
CA ASN A 216 -33.85 6.65 9.18
C ASN A 216 -33.68 5.12 9.16
N SER A 217 -33.21 4.55 8.04
CA SER A 217 -33.04 3.10 7.93
C SER A 217 -31.88 2.62 8.81
N PRO A 218 -32.05 1.50 9.56
CA PRO A 218 -30.97 0.89 10.34
C PRO A 218 -29.89 0.26 9.46
N LEU A 219 -30.08 0.22 8.13
CA LEU A 219 -29.10 -0.34 7.19
C LEU A 219 -27.98 0.65 6.81
N ARG A 220 -28.14 1.95 7.13
CA ARG A 220 -27.11 2.96 6.84
C ARG A 220 -25.83 2.65 7.61
N GLY A 221 -24.68 2.77 6.95
CA GLY A 221 -23.37 2.49 7.54
C GLY A 221 -23.08 1.00 7.81
N THR A 222 -23.90 0.08 7.27
CA THR A 222 -23.70 -1.37 7.48
C THR A 222 -23.10 -2.08 6.26
N ALA A 223 -23.22 -1.48 5.07
CA ALA A 223 -22.90 -2.13 3.80
C ALA A 223 -21.40 -2.40 3.65
N ALA A 224 -20.54 -1.45 4.02
CA ALA A 224 -19.10 -1.59 3.90
C ALA A 224 -18.55 -2.71 4.79
N ILE A 225 -19.01 -2.80 6.04
CA ILE A 225 -18.60 -3.85 6.98
C ILE A 225 -19.09 -5.21 6.50
N ALA A 226 -20.34 -5.32 6.07
CA ALA A 226 -20.87 -6.58 5.52
C ALA A 226 -20.06 -7.04 4.29
N ASN A 227 -19.74 -6.13 3.37
CA ASN A 227 -18.92 -6.41 2.19
C ASN A 227 -17.49 -6.84 2.56
N ALA A 228 -16.87 -6.22 3.56
CA ALA A 228 -15.56 -6.60 4.07
C ALA A 228 -15.56 -7.98 4.73
N THR A 229 -16.59 -8.32 5.50
CA THR A 229 -16.77 -9.66 6.09
C THR A 229 -16.88 -10.72 5.00
N MET A 230 -17.63 -10.45 3.92
CA MET A 230 -17.72 -11.36 2.77
C MET A 230 -16.40 -11.49 2.01
N ALA A 231 -15.61 -10.42 1.93
CA ALA A 231 -14.26 -10.47 1.37
C ALA A 231 -13.36 -11.34 2.24
N TYR A 232 -13.37 -11.18 3.56
CA TYR A 232 -12.61 -12.00 4.50
C TYR A 232 -13.01 -13.48 4.43
N GLN A 233 -14.30 -13.79 4.29
CA GLN A 233 -14.74 -15.16 4.04
C GLN A 233 -14.16 -15.73 2.74
N SER A 234 -14.13 -14.93 1.67
CA SER A 234 -13.52 -15.34 0.40
C SER A 234 -12.00 -15.57 0.51
N PHE A 235 -11.31 -14.87 1.43
CA PHE A 235 -9.91 -15.12 1.74
C PHE A 235 -9.71 -16.46 2.44
N ILE A 236 -10.54 -16.77 3.44
CA ILE A 236 -10.48 -18.05 4.17
C ILE A 236 -10.76 -19.24 3.25
N GLU A 237 -11.73 -19.09 2.35
CA GLU A 237 -12.14 -20.15 1.40
C GLU A 237 -11.20 -20.29 0.20
N PHE A 238 -10.30 -19.33 -0.02
CA PHE A 238 -9.43 -19.34 -1.18
C PHE A 238 -8.47 -20.53 -1.13
N SER A 239 -8.52 -21.34 -2.18
CA SER A 239 -7.59 -22.43 -2.45
C SER A 239 -7.10 -22.28 -3.89
N ASN A 240 -5.78 -22.41 -4.08
CA ASN A 240 -5.11 -22.38 -5.38
C ASN A 240 -4.89 -23.80 -5.89
#